data_AF-A0A0F6IF69-F1
#
_entry.id   AF-A0A0F6IF69-F1
#
_cell.length_a   1.000
_cell.length_b   1.000
_cell.length_c   1.000
_cell.angle_alpha   90.00
_cell.angle_beta   90.00
_cell.angle_gamma   90.00
#
_symmetry.space_group_name_H-M   'P 1'
#
loop_
_entity.id
_entity.type
_entity.pdbx_description
1 polymer ?
#
loop_
_entity_poly.entity_id
_entity_poly.type
_entity_poly.pdbx_seq_one_letter_code
_entity_poly.pdbx_strand_id
1 'polypeptide(L)'
;MWNSIPNNVRISFFIFIILAFLGFFSLGAVGFGLYYLIFPVAGFLFPHPDSLHGDWVWPSTIGVGILWPLGFIFASILFNFLKKRNWPKSILYFLYIPLLWLWVALLWLYFINNKM
;
A
#
# COMPACT_ATOMS: atom_id res chain seq x y z
N MET A 1 -23.27 -28.48 -17.75
CA MET A 1 -21.81 -28.47 -17.51
C MET A 1 -21.41 -28.35 -16.05
N TRP A 2 -22.04 -27.50 -15.23
CA TRP A 2 -21.68 -27.40 -13.80
C TRP A 2 -21.91 -28.70 -13.00
N ASN A 3 -23.01 -29.41 -13.30
CA ASN A 3 -23.37 -30.65 -12.60
C ASN A 3 -22.52 -31.88 -12.97
N SER A 4 -21.71 -31.82 -14.03
CA SER A 4 -20.79 -32.89 -14.44
C SER A 4 -19.38 -32.75 -13.85
N ILE A 5 -19.10 -31.64 -13.14
CA ILE A 5 -17.79 -31.36 -12.54
C ILE A 5 -17.69 -32.06 -11.16
N PRO A 6 -16.56 -32.73 -10.85
CA PRO A 6 -16.31 -33.32 -9.53
C PRO A 6 -16.49 -32.33 -8.36
N ASN A 7 -17.01 -32.80 -7.22
CA ASN A 7 -17.39 -31.94 -6.09
C ASN A 7 -16.19 -31.15 -5.50
N ASN A 8 -15.00 -31.76 -5.48
CA ASN A 8 -13.76 -31.11 -5.05
C ASN A 8 -13.43 -29.87 -5.91
N VAL A 9 -13.61 -29.94 -7.23
CA VAL A 9 -13.37 -28.81 -8.13
C VAL A 9 -14.36 -27.67 -7.86
N ARG A 10 -15.63 -28.00 -7.59
CA ARG A 10 -16.64 -26.97 -7.23
C ARG A 10 -16.27 -26.26 -5.94
N ILE A 11 -15.90 -27.00 -4.90
CA ILE A 11 -15.48 -26.44 -3.61
C ILE A 11 -14.24 -25.56 -3.80
N SER A 12 -13.21 -26.06 -4.50
CA SER A 12 -11.99 -25.29 -4.79
C SER A 12 -12.28 -24.00 -5.54
N PHE A 13 -13.23 -24.01 -6.48
CA PHE A 13 -13.64 -22.81 -7.21
C PHE A 13 -14.28 -21.76 -6.29
N PHE A 14 -15.16 -22.17 -5.37
CA PHE A 14 -15.73 -21.25 -4.38
C PHE A 14 -14.66 -20.68 -3.45
N ILE A 15 -13.74 -21.53 -2.96
CA ILE A 15 -12.61 -21.08 -2.13
C ILE A 15 -11.74 -20.07 -2.89
N PHE A 16 -11.42 -20.35 -4.16
CA PHE A 16 -10.67 -19.44 -5.01
C PHE A 16 -11.34 -18.06 -5.12
N ILE A 17 -12.66 -18.02 -5.38
CA ILE A 17 -13.40 -16.75 -5.46
C ILE A 17 -13.28 -15.99 -4.13
N ILE A 18 -13.55 -16.67 -3.01
CA ILE A 18 -13.49 -16.04 -1.67
C ILE A 18 -12.10 -15.47 -1.40
N LEU A 19 -11.04 -16.23 -1.66
CA LEU A 19 -9.67 -15.79 -1.44
C LEU A 19 -9.25 -14.67 -2.40
N ALA A 20 -9.73 -14.68 -3.64
CA ALA A 20 -9.48 -13.61 -4.59
C ALA A 20 -10.08 -12.28 -4.11
N PHE A 21 -11.35 -12.29 -3.66
CA PHE A 21 -11.97 -11.11 -3.06
C PHE A 21 -11.24 -10.67 -1.79
N LEU A 22 -10.89 -11.60 -0.90
CA LEU A 22 -10.20 -11.30 0.35
C LEU A 22 -8.83 -10.66 0.10
N GLY A 23 -8.06 -11.19 -0.87
CA GLY A 23 -6.78 -10.61 -1.28
C GLY A 23 -6.93 -9.22 -1.88
N PHE A 24 -7.93 -9.02 -2.74
CA PHE A 24 -8.22 -7.74 -3.36
C PHE A 24 -8.61 -6.67 -2.33
N PHE A 25 -9.52 -6.99 -1.41
CA PHE A 25 -9.90 -6.08 -0.32
C PHE A 25 -8.76 -5.84 0.67
N SER A 26 -7.90 -6.83 0.91
CA SER A 26 -6.71 -6.67 1.76
C SER A 26 -5.77 -5.60 1.19
N LEU A 27 -5.52 -5.59 -0.13
CA LEU A 27 -4.70 -4.57 -0.77
C LEU A 27 -5.29 -3.16 -0.61
N GLY A 28 -6.61 -3.03 -0.78
CA GLY A 28 -7.31 -1.76 -0.51
C GLY A 28 -7.24 -1.35 0.96
N ALA A 29 -7.42 -2.28 1.89
CA ALA A 29 -7.30 -2.01 3.32
C ALA A 29 -5.89 -1.52 3.69
N VAL A 30 -4.84 -2.12 3.11
CA VAL A 30 -3.46 -1.66 3.27
C VAL A 30 -3.30 -0.24 2.73
N GLY A 31 -3.73 0.05 1.50
CA GLY A 31 -3.61 1.39 0.91
C GLY A 31 -4.31 2.47 1.73
N PHE A 32 -5.54 2.21 2.19
CA PHE A 32 -6.28 3.14 3.04
C PHE A 32 -5.64 3.28 4.42
N GLY A 33 -5.19 2.17 5.02
CA GLY A 33 -4.45 2.20 6.27
C GLY A 33 -3.21 3.10 6.19
N LEU A 34 -2.49 3.04 5.06
CA LEU A 34 -1.36 3.93 4.78
C LEU A 34 -1.80 5.40 4.64
N TYR A 35 -2.98 5.68 4.07
CA TYR A 35 -3.53 7.04 4.03
C TYR A 35 -3.79 7.61 5.44
N TYR A 36 -4.43 6.82 6.29
CA TYR A 36 -4.65 7.19 7.69
C TYR A 36 -3.36 7.34 8.49
N LEU A 37 -2.28 6.68 8.07
CA LEU A 37 -0.97 6.80 8.69
C LEU A 37 -0.27 8.12 8.32
N ILE A 38 -0.49 8.65 7.11
CA ILE A 38 0.07 9.94 6.69
C ILE A 38 -0.77 11.14 7.12
N PHE A 39 -2.10 10.98 7.18
CA PHE A 39 -3.03 12.09 7.39
C PHE A 39 -2.80 12.91 8.67
N PRO A 40 -2.51 12.33 9.86
CA PRO A 40 -2.29 13.12 11.08
C PRO A 40 -1.08 14.07 11.00
N VAL A 41 -0.08 13.72 10.19
CA VAL A 41 1.18 14.48 10.08
C VAL A 41 1.16 15.44 8.90
N ALA A 42 0.54 15.05 7.78
CA ALA A 42 0.51 15.85 6.55
C ALA A 42 -0.90 16.23 6.08
N GLY A 43 -1.91 16.18 6.95
CA GLY A 43 -3.31 16.46 6.59
C GLY A 43 -3.57 17.86 6.02
N PHE A 44 -2.62 18.79 6.11
CA PHE A 44 -2.67 20.08 5.41
C PHE A 44 -2.39 19.97 3.90
N LEU A 45 -1.76 18.89 3.44
CA LEU A 45 -1.46 18.59 2.02
C LEU A 45 -2.47 17.63 1.39
N PHE A 46 -3.24 16.91 2.22
CA PHE A 46 -4.11 15.84 1.78
C PHE A 46 -5.57 16.17 2.11
N PRO A 47 -6.53 15.85 1.21
CA PRO A 47 -7.94 15.97 1.55
C PRO A 47 -8.29 15.10 2.75
N HIS A 48 -9.33 15.47 3.50
CA HIS A 48 -9.78 14.63 4.61
C HIS A 48 -10.19 13.24 4.07
N PRO A 49 -9.85 12.12 4.73
CA PRO A 49 -10.25 10.78 4.28
C PRO A 49 -11.72 10.67 3.86
N ASP A 50 -12.64 11.22 4.66
CA ASP A 50 -14.09 11.23 4.39
C ASP A 50 -14.51 12.07 3.17
N SER A 51 -13.62 12.94 2.68
CA SER A 51 -13.83 13.73 1.47
C SER A 51 -13.34 13.03 0.20
N LEU A 52 -12.67 11.88 0.30
CA LEU A 52 -12.30 11.08 -0.85
C LEU A 52 -13.53 10.37 -1.42
N HIS A 53 -13.93 10.74 -2.64
CA HIS A 53 -15.05 10.12 -3.35
C HIS A 53 -14.80 10.05 -4.86
N GLY A 54 -15.48 9.10 -5.50
CA GLY A 54 -15.41 8.84 -6.93
C GLY A 54 -14.70 7.54 -7.28
N ASP A 55 -14.84 7.12 -8.53
CA ASP A 55 -14.42 5.80 -9.02
C ASP A 55 -12.90 5.57 -8.97
N TRP A 56 -12.12 6.65 -8.91
CA TRP A 56 -10.65 6.64 -8.85
C TRP A 56 -10.09 6.22 -7.48
N VAL A 57 -10.84 6.44 -6.39
CA VAL A 57 -10.32 6.26 -5.03
C VAL A 57 -9.90 4.81 -4.78
N TRP A 58 -10.70 3.84 -5.22
CA TRP A 58 -10.43 2.43 -4.99
C TRP A 58 -9.24 1.90 -5.81
N PRO A 59 -9.15 2.15 -7.13
CA PRO A 59 -7.94 1.92 -7.91
C PRO A 59 -6.68 2.59 -7.33
N SER A 60 -6.76 3.87 -6.90
CA SER A 60 -5.64 4.53 -6.22
C SER A 60 -5.18 3.74 -5.02
N THR A 61 -6.14 3.35 -4.17
CA THR A 61 -5.86 2.70 -2.88
C THR A 61 -5.13 1.39 -3.10
N ILE A 62 -5.60 0.57 -4.04
CA ILE A 62 -4.94 -0.68 -4.43
C ILE A 62 -3.56 -0.39 -5.03
N GLY A 63 -3.46 0.61 -5.91
CA GLY A 63 -2.20 1.02 -6.52
C GLY A 63 -1.15 1.40 -5.49
N VAL A 64 -1.52 2.22 -4.50
CA VAL A 64 -0.66 2.58 -3.37
C VAL A 64 -0.29 1.33 -2.56
N GLY A 65 -1.25 0.45 -2.25
CA GLY A 65 -0.99 -0.80 -1.54
C GLY A 65 0.04 -1.71 -2.25
N ILE A 66 -0.02 -1.78 -3.57
CA ILE A 66 0.92 -2.55 -4.41
C ILE A 66 2.29 -1.88 -4.53
N LEU A 67 2.33 -0.55 -4.68
CA LEU A 67 3.56 0.21 -4.92
C LEU A 67 4.32 0.58 -3.65
N TRP A 68 3.65 0.61 -2.49
CA TRP A 68 4.27 0.96 -1.22
C TRP A 68 5.46 0.07 -0.85
N PRO A 69 5.41 -1.27 -1.03
CA PRO A 69 6.56 -2.15 -0.80
C PRO A 69 7.85 -1.78 -1.56
N LEU A 70 7.76 -1.04 -2.68
CA LEU A 70 8.96 -0.54 -3.37
C LEU A 70 9.77 0.45 -2.51
N GLY A 71 9.11 1.11 -1.56
CA GLY A 71 9.77 1.97 -0.57
C GLY A 71 10.86 1.26 0.22
N PHE A 72 10.70 -0.05 0.49
CA PHE A 72 11.72 -0.83 1.21
C PHE A 72 13.01 -0.97 0.40
N ILE A 73 12.94 -0.98 -0.94
CA ILE A 73 14.12 -1.00 -1.80
C ILE A 73 14.88 0.32 -1.64
N PHE A 74 14.18 1.45 -1.76
CA PHE A 74 14.79 2.78 -1.59
C PHE A 74 15.37 2.97 -0.17
N ALA A 75 14.63 2.52 0.85
CA ALA A 75 15.06 2.58 2.24
C ALA A 75 16.30 1.72 2.48
N SER A 76 16.37 0.53 1.88
CA SER A 76 17.53 -0.35 1.99
C SER A 76 18.76 0.19 1.26
N ILE A 77 18.58 0.84 0.10
CA ILE A 77 19.67 1.51 -0.62
C ILE A 77 20.26 2.63 0.26
N LEU A 78 19.40 3.51 0.81
CA LEU A 78 19.84 4.59 1.69
C LEU A 78 20.50 4.06 2.96
N PHE A 79 19.91 3.04 3.59
CA PHE A 79 20.46 2.39 4.78
C PHE A 79 21.88 1.87 4.52
N ASN A 80 22.09 1.16 3.41
CA ASN A 80 23.39 0.61 3.05
C ASN A 80 24.41 1.71 2.70
N PHE A 81 23.96 2.78 2.05
CA PHE A 81 24.80 3.93 1.73
C PHE A 81 25.31 4.63 2.99
N LEU A 82 24.43 4.89 3.96
CA LEU A 82 24.80 5.55 5.22
C LEU A 82 25.60 4.63 6.15
N LYS A 83 25.30 3.32 6.15
CA LYS A 83 26.09 2.31 6.89
C LYS A 83 27.55 2.30 6.44
N LYS A 84 27.82 2.42 5.13
CA LYS A 84 29.19 2.53 4.58
C LYS A 84 29.93 3.78 5.05
N ARG A 85 29.21 4.79 5.55
CA ARG A 85 29.78 6.03 6.12
C ARG A 85 29.93 5.97 7.65
N ASN A 86 29.86 4.78 8.25
CA ASN A 86 29.95 4.55 9.71
C ASN A 86 28.88 5.27 10.54
N TRP A 87 27.69 5.50 9.96
CA TRP A 87 26.56 6.01 10.73
C TRP A 87 26.09 4.97 11.76
N PRO A 88 25.69 5.39 12.98
CA PRO A 88 25.24 4.47 14.01
C PRO A 88 23.92 3.80 13.64
N LYS A 89 23.76 2.52 14.00
CA LYS A 89 22.60 1.69 13.65
C LYS A 89 21.27 2.34 14.05
N SER A 90 21.22 2.97 15.21
CA SER A 90 20.00 3.62 15.71
C SER A 90 19.51 4.73 14.76
N ILE A 91 20.42 5.53 14.21
CA ILE A 91 20.07 6.59 13.25
C ILE A 91 19.60 5.97 11.94
N LEU A 92 20.21 4.88 11.50
CA LEU A 92 19.80 4.19 10.27
C LEU A 92 18.37 3.65 10.36
N TYR A 93 18.00 3.00 11.46
CA TYR A 93 16.62 2.53 11.68
C TYR A 93 15.65 3.70 11.85
N PHE A 94 16.08 4.76 12.54
CA PHE A 94 15.29 5.97 12.70
C PHE A 94 15.00 6.65 11.35
N LEU A 95 15.94 6.68 10.40
CA LEU A 95 15.73 7.24 9.06
C LEU A 95 14.94 6.32 8.13
N TYR A 96 14.90 5.02 8.41
CA TYR A 96 14.18 4.05 7.60
C TYR A 96 12.67 4.30 7.62
N ILE A 97 12.11 4.56 8.81
CA ILE A 97 10.67 4.76 9.00
C ILE A 97 10.15 6.02 8.28
N PRO A 98 10.76 7.22 8.44
CA PRO A 98 10.37 8.42 7.72
C PRO A 98 10.51 8.28 6.21
N LEU A 99 11.47 7.49 5.70
CA LEU A 99 11.60 7.30 4.25
C LEU A 99 10.44 6.46 3.70
N LEU A 100 10.05 5.38 4.39
CA LEU A 100 8.87 4.61 4.03
C LEU A 100 7.60 5.47 4.11
N TRP A 101 7.49 6.29 5.15
CA TRP A 101 6.39 7.23 5.34
C TRP A 101 6.34 8.26 4.20
N LEU A 102 7.48 8.84 3.84
CA LEU A 102 7.59 9.82 2.76
C LEU A 102 7.22 9.18 1.41
N TRP A 103 7.62 7.92 1.18
CA TRP A 103 7.22 7.19 -0.02
C TRP A 103 5.71 7.02 -0.13
N VAL A 104 5.02 6.68 0.98
CA VAL A 104 3.54 6.64 1.02
C VAL A 104 2.95 7.99 0.65
N ALA A 105 3.45 9.07 1.25
CA ALA A 105 2.95 10.42 1.00
C ALA A 105 3.10 10.81 -0.48
N LEU A 106 4.25 10.51 -1.09
CA LEU A 106 4.48 10.76 -2.52
C LEU A 106 3.53 9.96 -3.41
N LEU A 107 3.30 8.69 -3.11
CA LEU A 107 2.35 7.86 -3.86
C LEU A 107 0.94 8.44 -3.78
N TRP A 108 0.45 8.75 -2.58
CA TRP A 108 -0.88 9.32 -2.43
C TRP A 108 -1.03 10.69 -3.09
N LEU A 109 -0.01 11.57 -3.02
CA LEU A 109 -0.03 12.84 -3.74
C LEU A 109 -0.15 12.62 -5.25
N TYR A 110 0.60 11.66 -5.79
CA TYR A 110 0.53 11.33 -7.20
C TYR A 110 -0.87 10.87 -7.62
N PHE A 111 -1.47 9.93 -6.88
CA PHE A 111 -2.79 9.40 -7.23
C PHE A 111 -3.90 10.44 -7.07
N ILE A 112 -3.87 11.25 -5.99
CA ILE A 112 -4.85 12.33 -5.78
C ILE A 112 -4.77 13.38 -6.88
N ASN A 113 -3.57 13.82 -7.23
CA ASN A 113 -3.39 14.87 -8.23
C ASN A 113 -3.82 14.43 -9.63
N ASN A 114 -3.70 13.15 -9.95
CA ASN A 114 -4.08 12.61 -11.26
C ASN A 114 -5.48 11.99 -11.28
N LYS A 115 -6.16 11.87 -10.12
CA LYS A 115 -7.44 11.17 -9.98
C LYS A 115 -7.43 9.78 -10.65
N MET A 116 -6.36 9.02 -10.41
CA MET A 116 -6.13 7.69 -11.01
C MET A 116 -6.59 6.56 -10.12
#